data_AF-A0A969UNQ1-F1
#
_entry.id   AF-A0A969UNQ1-F1
#
_cell.length_a   1.000
_cell.length_b   1.000
_cell.length_c   1.000
_cell.angle_alpha   90.00
_cell.angle_beta   90.00
_cell.angle_gamma   90.00
#
_symmetry.space_group_name_H-M   'P 1'
#
loop_
_entity.id
_entity.type
_entity.pdbx_description
1 polymer ?
#
loop_
_entity_poly.entity_id
_entity_poly.type
_entity_poly.pdbx_seq_one_letter_code
_entity_poly.pdbx_strand_id
1 'polypeptide(L)'
;MPKSAPKALKLDDNEREQLQQLVNRHNTPQQLAIRASIILLADQGCNHQQIARELQISRDMARLWRERWLALSQKAVGVVERLQDAERPGAPATFSLEQILQLFALACEKPETYGRPISQWTAQELADEMVKQGIVASISPRHVGRLLEEATLKPHHLNGRINGRTKERHWQPKKGWINLCRRLLVC
;
A
#
# COMPACT_ATOMS: atom_id res chain seq x y z
N MET A 1 -29.90 24.19 -18.82
CA MET A 1 -30.01 22.73 -18.65
C MET A 1 -30.73 22.45 -17.34
N PRO A 2 -31.73 21.54 -17.30
CA PRO A 2 -32.40 21.21 -16.05
C PRO A 2 -31.39 20.58 -15.09
N LYS A 3 -31.22 21.18 -13.91
CA LYS A 3 -30.35 20.65 -12.86
C LYS A 3 -31.06 19.44 -12.25
N SER A 4 -30.58 18.23 -12.55
CA SER A 4 -31.09 17.02 -11.89
C SER A 4 -30.96 17.15 -10.38
N ALA A 5 -32.02 16.86 -9.66
CA ALA A 5 -32.03 16.88 -8.21
C ALA A 5 -31.02 15.86 -7.66
N PRO A 6 -30.30 16.18 -6.57
CA PRO A 6 -29.37 15.24 -5.96
C PRO A 6 -30.12 14.03 -5.40
N LYS A 7 -29.52 12.84 -5.47
CA LYS A 7 -30.10 11.61 -4.93
C LYS A 7 -30.45 11.78 -3.44
N ALA A 8 -31.63 11.31 -3.06
CA ALA A 8 -32.06 11.32 -1.67
C ALA A 8 -31.08 10.50 -0.82
N LEU A 9 -30.66 11.09 0.30
CA LEU A 9 -29.83 10.46 1.31
C LEU A 9 -30.70 10.34 2.55
N LYS A 10 -30.82 9.12 3.10
CA LYS A 10 -31.52 8.84 4.34
C LYS A 10 -30.60 8.06 5.25
N LEU A 11 -30.40 8.57 6.45
CA LEU A 11 -29.62 7.95 7.51
C LEU A 11 -30.56 7.11 8.39
N ASP A 12 -30.05 5.98 8.86
CA ASP A 12 -30.64 5.33 10.03
C ASP A 12 -30.31 6.11 11.32
N ASP A 13 -30.99 5.77 12.41
CA ASP A 13 -30.85 6.49 13.68
C ASP A 13 -29.45 6.33 14.29
N ASN A 14 -28.82 5.17 14.10
CA ASN A 14 -27.48 4.88 14.61
C ASN A 14 -26.41 5.66 13.83
N GLU A 15 -26.49 5.67 12.49
CA GLU A 15 -25.65 6.49 11.62
C GLU A 15 -25.76 7.97 11.97
N ARG A 16 -26.99 8.47 12.16
CA ARG A 16 -27.25 9.86 12.55
C ARG A 16 -26.58 10.17 13.88
N GLU A 17 -26.76 9.32 14.89
CA GLU A 17 -26.17 9.50 16.21
C GLU A 17 -24.63 9.54 16.13
N GLN A 18 -24.01 8.57 15.44
CA GLN A 18 -22.56 8.52 15.28
C GLN A 18 -22.01 9.75 14.55
N LEU A 19 -22.68 10.21 13.49
CA LEU A 19 -22.29 11.42 12.78
C LEU A 19 -22.39 12.67 13.67
N GLN A 20 -23.46 12.79 14.46
CA GLN A 20 -23.64 13.90 15.39
C GLN A 20 -22.57 13.90 16.49
N GLN A 21 -22.21 12.73 17.02
CA GLN A 21 -21.13 12.58 17.98
C GLN A 21 -19.78 13.02 17.38
N LEU A 22 -19.50 12.68 16.12
CA LEU A 22 -18.28 13.12 15.43
C LEU A 22 -18.20 14.64 15.31
N VAL A 23 -19.31 15.29 14.95
CA VAL A 23 -19.39 16.77 14.83
C VAL A 23 -19.22 17.46 16.18
N ASN A 24 -19.81 16.91 17.24
CA ASN A 24 -19.82 17.55 18.56
C ASN A 24 -18.54 17.34 19.37
N ARG A 25 -17.74 16.31 19.03
CA ARG A 25 -16.54 15.96 19.80
C ARG A 25 -15.40 16.95 19.55
N HIS A 26 -14.87 17.53 20.62
CA HIS A 26 -13.83 18.57 20.58
C HIS A 26 -12.50 18.17 19.93
N ASN A 27 -12.17 16.87 19.84
CA ASN A 27 -10.91 16.38 19.28
C ASN A 27 -11.09 15.64 17.94
N THR A 28 -12.24 15.80 17.27
CA THR A 28 -12.42 15.21 15.95
C THR A 28 -11.60 16.00 14.92
N PRO A 29 -10.82 15.33 14.04
CA PRO A 29 -10.17 16.00 12.94
C PRO A 29 -11.17 16.82 12.12
N GLN A 30 -10.88 18.10 11.88
CA GLN A 30 -11.82 19.03 11.23
C GLN A 30 -12.37 18.50 9.91
N GLN A 31 -11.55 17.79 9.12
CA GLN A 31 -11.98 17.17 7.87
C GLN A 31 -13.09 16.14 8.08
N LEU A 32 -12.99 15.28 9.12
CA LEU A 32 -14.04 14.31 9.45
C LEU A 32 -15.31 15.01 9.92
N ALA A 33 -15.18 16.06 10.75
CA ALA A 33 -16.32 16.85 11.21
C ALA A 33 -17.06 17.51 10.03
N ILE A 34 -16.34 18.16 9.12
CA ILE A 34 -16.93 18.77 7.90
C ILE A 34 -17.64 17.70 7.06
N ARG A 35 -17.00 16.55 6.84
CA ARG A 35 -17.59 15.45 6.06
C ARG A 35 -18.86 14.90 6.72
N ALA A 36 -18.87 14.74 8.05
CA ALA A 36 -20.05 14.34 8.80
C ALA A 36 -21.18 15.37 8.67
N SER A 37 -20.88 16.67 8.80
CA SER A 37 -21.86 17.76 8.60
C SER A 37 -22.46 17.78 7.20
N ILE A 38 -21.68 17.48 6.15
CA ILE A 38 -22.19 17.34 4.77
C ILE A 38 -23.30 16.27 4.72
N ILE A 39 -23.08 15.12 5.37
CA ILE A 39 -24.03 14.00 5.34
C ILE A 39 -25.28 14.31 6.18
N LEU A 40 -25.13 14.91 7.35
CA LEU A 40 -26.25 15.33 8.21
C LEU A 40 -27.16 16.34 7.50
N LEU A 41 -26.59 17.36 6.86
CA LEU A 41 -27.37 18.34 6.08
C LEU A 41 -28.03 17.70 4.84
N ALA A 42 -27.34 16.74 4.20
CA ALA A 42 -27.91 16.01 3.07
C ALA A 42 -29.14 15.17 3.46
N ASP A 43 -29.11 14.57 4.65
CA ASP A 43 -30.24 13.81 5.20
C ASP A 43 -31.45 14.69 5.55
N GLN A 44 -31.20 15.94 5.97
CA GLN A 44 -32.23 16.98 6.16
C GLN A 44 -32.83 17.49 4.83
N GLY A 45 -32.34 17.02 3.68
CA GLY A 45 -32.86 17.39 2.36
C GLY A 45 -32.16 18.59 1.72
N CYS A 46 -31.10 19.14 2.32
CA CYS A 46 -30.33 20.20 1.69
C CYS A 46 -29.68 19.70 0.39
N ASN A 47 -29.68 20.52 -0.66
CA ASN A 47 -28.96 20.25 -1.90
C ASN A 47 -27.47 20.65 -1.82
N HIS A 48 -26.67 20.26 -2.81
CA HIS A 48 -25.22 20.53 -2.81
C HIS A 48 -24.85 22.01 -2.65
N GLN A 49 -25.67 22.92 -3.20
CA GLN A 49 -25.42 24.36 -3.15
C GLN A 49 -25.79 24.96 -1.79
N GLN A 50 -26.84 24.45 -1.14
CA GLN A 50 -27.20 24.81 0.23
C GLN A 50 -26.12 24.35 1.21
N ILE A 51 -25.69 23.09 1.11
CA ILE A 51 -24.61 22.53 1.96
C ILE A 51 -23.31 23.33 1.79
N ALA A 52 -22.94 23.64 0.55
CA ALA A 52 -21.73 24.42 0.25
C ALA A 52 -21.74 25.81 0.90
N ARG A 53 -22.89 26.49 0.89
CA ARG A 53 -23.07 27.80 1.54
C ARG A 53 -23.04 27.69 3.07
N GLU A 54 -23.73 26.70 3.62
CA GLU A 54 -23.79 26.49 5.06
C GLU A 54 -22.40 26.21 5.66
N LEU A 55 -21.64 25.34 5.00
CA LEU A 55 -20.32 24.89 5.49
C LEU A 55 -19.13 25.68 4.92
N GLN A 56 -19.37 26.68 4.07
CA GLN A 56 -18.34 27.47 3.39
C GLN A 56 -17.31 26.60 2.62
N ILE A 57 -17.79 25.58 1.91
CA ILE A 57 -16.98 24.65 1.10
C ILE A 57 -17.36 24.72 -0.38
N SER A 58 -16.60 24.04 -1.23
CA SER A 58 -16.98 23.90 -2.64
C SER A 58 -18.18 22.98 -2.82
N ARG A 59 -19.04 23.29 -3.81
CA ARG A 59 -20.16 22.43 -4.21
C ARG A 59 -19.70 21.01 -4.58
N ASP A 60 -18.53 20.90 -5.19
CA ASP A 60 -17.99 19.62 -5.65
C ASP A 60 -17.51 18.76 -4.47
N MET A 61 -17.03 19.36 -3.37
CA MET A 61 -16.75 18.64 -2.13
C MET A 61 -18.03 18.07 -1.50
N ALA A 62 -19.11 18.87 -1.44
CA ALA A 62 -20.41 18.39 -0.95
C ALA A 62 -20.96 17.24 -1.80
N ARG A 63 -20.83 17.34 -3.13
CA ARG A 63 -21.21 16.29 -4.07
C ARG A 63 -20.40 15.01 -3.85
N LEU A 64 -19.07 15.13 -3.81
CA LEU A 64 -18.14 14.01 -3.66
C LEU A 64 -18.48 13.17 -2.42
N TRP A 65 -18.64 13.82 -1.27
CA TRP A 65 -18.86 13.09 -0.02
C TRP A 65 -20.25 12.46 0.06
N ARG A 66 -21.28 13.08 -0.53
CA ARG A 66 -22.59 12.43 -0.66
C ARG A 66 -22.56 11.21 -1.57
N GLU A 67 -21.92 11.32 -2.73
CA GLU A 67 -21.78 10.20 -3.66
C GLU A 67 -20.98 9.05 -3.02
N ARG A 68 -19.88 9.36 -2.31
CA ARG A 68 -19.10 8.38 -1.55
C ARG A 68 -19.93 7.71 -0.46
N TRP A 69 -20.68 8.48 0.32
CA TRP A 69 -21.54 7.93 1.38
C TRP A 69 -22.55 6.93 0.82
N LEU A 70 -23.24 7.30 -0.26
CA LEU A 70 -24.23 6.44 -0.92
C LEU A 70 -23.60 5.21 -1.58
N ALA A 71 -22.38 5.31 -2.12
CA ALA A 71 -21.68 4.18 -2.71
C ALA A 71 -21.24 3.15 -1.65
N LEU A 72 -20.98 3.60 -0.42
CA LEU A 72 -20.55 2.75 0.69
C LEU A 72 -21.70 2.28 1.59
N SER A 73 -22.91 2.83 1.45
CA SER A 73 -24.05 2.47 2.31
C SER A 73 -24.52 1.02 2.14
N GLN A 74 -24.18 0.38 1.03
CA GLN A 74 -24.50 -1.04 0.78
C GLN A 74 -23.42 -1.99 1.33
N LYS A 75 -22.30 -1.45 1.81
CA LYS A 75 -21.19 -2.25 2.35
C LYS A 75 -21.25 -2.24 3.88
N ALA A 76 -20.85 -3.33 4.51
CA ALA A 76 -20.73 -3.44 5.97
C ALA A 76 -19.49 -2.67 6.49
N VAL A 77 -19.48 -1.36 6.27
CA VAL A 77 -18.37 -0.44 6.57
C VAL A 77 -18.83 0.56 7.63
N GLY A 78 -18.04 0.79 8.67
CA GLY A 78 -18.39 1.70 9.76
C GLY A 78 -18.49 3.17 9.33
N VAL A 79 -19.22 4.00 10.08
CA VAL A 79 -19.43 5.44 9.77
C VAL A 79 -18.11 6.19 9.59
N VAL A 80 -17.15 5.99 10.50
CA VAL A 80 -15.86 6.68 10.44
C VAL A 80 -15.08 6.29 9.19
N GLU A 81 -15.04 4.98 8.88
CA GLU A 81 -14.32 4.44 7.72
C GLU A 81 -14.92 4.98 6.40
N ARG A 82 -16.24 5.17 6.34
CA ARG A 82 -16.91 5.80 5.19
C ARG A 82 -16.54 7.27 4.97
N LEU A 83 -16.11 7.97 6.02
CA LEU A 83 -15.69 9.37 5.97
C LEU A 83 -14.17 9.52 5.79
N GLN A 84 -13.40 8.43 5.88
CA GLN A 84 -11.97 8.45 5.65
C GLN A 84 -11.65 8.54 4.16
N ASP A 85 -10.46 9.07 3.85
CA ASP A 85 -9.97 9.01 2.48
C ASP A 85 -9.55 7.56 2.16
N ALA A 86 -9.89 7.12 0.96
CA ALA A 86 -9.38 5.84 0.47
C ALA A 86 -7.86 5.84 0.49
N GLU A 87 -7.27 4.69 0.84
CA GLU A 87 -5.83 4.49 0.72
C GLU A 87 -5.41 4.89 -0.69
N ARG A 88 -4.53 5.89 -0.78
CA ARG A 88 -4.04 6.33 -2.08
C ARG A 88 -3.26 5.18 -2.68
N PRO A 89 -3.57 4.73 -3.91
CA PRO A 89 -2.68 3.80 -4.58
C PRO A 89 -1.32 4.47 -4.66
N GLY A 90 -0.31 3.82 -4.10
CA GLY A 90 1.07 4.30 -4.19
C GLY A 90 1.52 4.37 -5.64
N ALA A 91 2.74 4.89 -5.86
CA ALA A 91 3.36 4.79 -7.18
C ALA A 91 3.36 3.32 -7.63
N PRO A 92 3.05 3.02 -8.90
CA PRO A 92 3.13 1.65 -9.40
C PRO A 92 4.55 1.12 -9.21
N ALA A 93 4.66 -0.16 -8.87
CA ALA A 93 5.96 -0.79 -8.71
C ALA A 93 6.75 -0.68 -10.02
N THR A 94 8.02 -0.26 -9.94
CA THR A 94 8.89 -0.14 -11.11
C THR A 94 9.25 -1.48 -11.73
N PHE A 95 9.26 -2.53 -10.91
CA PHE A 95 9.57 -3.90 -11.32
C PHE A 95 8.40 -4.82 -10.97
N SER A 96 8.14 -5.78 -11.84
CA SER A 96 7.14 -6.81 -11.60
C SER A 96 7.60 -7.75 -10.47
N LEU A 97 6.65 -8.45 -9.85
CA LEU A 97 6.96 -9.47 -8.84
C LEU A 97 7.86 -10.56 -9.43
N GLU A 98 7.64 -10.95 -10.68
CA GLU A 98 8.45 -11.95 -11.38
C GLU A 98 9.92 -11.51 -11.49
N GLN A 99 10.18 -10.27 -11.89
CA GLN A 99 11.53 -9.72 -11.98
C GLN A 99 12.24 -9.71 -10.63
N ILE A 100 11.51 -9.40 -9.55
CA ILE A 100 12.04 -9.42 -8.18
C ILE A 100 12.35 -10.86 -7.73
N LEU A 101 11.49 -11.82 -8.06
CA LEU A 101 11.73 -13.23 -7.74
C LEU A 101 12.94 -13.78 -8.50
N GLN A 102 13.12 -13.41 -9.76
CA GLN A 102 14.29 -13.77 -10.56
C GLN A 102 15.58 -13.18 -9.98
N LEU A 103 15.55 -11.92 -9.50
CA LEU A 103 16.67 -11.34 -8.75
C LEU A 103 17.02 -12.17 -7.52
N PHE A 104 16.02 -12.60 -6.74
CA PHE A 104 16.28 -13.39 -5.53
C PHE A 104 16.80 -14.80 -5.85
N ALA A 105 16.29 -15.43 -6.91
CA ALA A 105 16.82 -16.70 -7.39
C ALA A 105 18.30 -16.56 -7.77
N LEU A 106 18.63 -15.56 -8.58
CA LEU A 106 20.00 -15.26 -9.00
C LEU A 106 20.93 -15.01 -7.80
N ALA A 107 20.48 -14.22 -6.82
CA ALA A 107 21.25 -13.94 -5.61
C ALA A 107 21.50 -15.18 -4.72
N CYS A 108 20.72 -16.25 -4.89
CA CYS A 108 20.91 -17.53 -4.19
C CYS A 108 21.85 -18.49 -4.93
N GLU A 109 22.17 -18.20 -6.19
CA GLU A 109 23.09 -18.99 -6.99
C GLU A 109 24.54 -18.53 -6.80
N LYS A 110 25.47 -19.30 -7.36
CA LYS A 110 26.90 -19.04 -7.27
C LYS A 110 27.34 -18.17 -8.45
N PRO A 111 28.08 -17.07 -8.27
CA PRO A 111 28.54 -16.27 -9.41
C PRO A 111 29.36 -17.08 -10.43
N GLU A 112 30.01 -18.15 -9.98
CA GLU A 112 30.78 -19.06 -10.82
C GLU A 112 29.90 -19.80 -11.85
N THR A 113 28.62 -20.10 -11.56
CA THR A 113 27.71 -20.72 -12.54
C THR A 113 27.40 -19.80 -13.71
N TYR A 114 27.60 -18.49 -13.54
CA TYR A 114 27.40 -17.47 -14.57
C TYR A 114 28.73 -16.98 -15.17
N GLY A 115 29.84 -17.68 -14.90
CA GLY A 115 31.16 -17.40 -15.47
C GLY A 115 31.85 -16.17 -14.87
N ARG A 116 31.45 -15.73 -13.66
CA ARG A 116 32.07 -14.58 -13.00
C ARG A 116 33.17 -15.04 -12.03
N PRO A 117 34.39 -14.47 -12.08
CA PRO A 117 35.51 -14.85 -11.23
C PRO A 117 35.40 -14.20 -9.83
N ILE A 118 34.24 -14.28 -9.19
CA ILE A 118 33.97 -13.72 -7.87
C ILE A 118 33.33 -14.78 -6.98
N SER A 119 33.67 -14.78 -5.69
CA SER A 119 33.15 -15.78 -4.75
C SER A 119 31.76 -15.46 -4.19
N GLN A 120 31.31 -14.20 -4.34
CA GLN A 120 30.04 -13.70 -3.80
C GLN A 120 29.45 -12.63 -4.71
N TRP A 121 28.13 -12.60 -4.81
CA TRP A 121 27.41 -11.57 -5.54
C TRP A 121 27.56 -10.19 -4.88
N THR A 122 27.86 -9.19 -5.70
CA THR A 122 27.66 -7.78 -5.34
C THR A 122 26.38 -7.27 -5.99
N ALA A 123 25.83 -6.16 -5.49
CA ALA A 123 24.63 -5.56 -6.08
C ALA A 123 24.86 -5.05 -7.51
N GLN A 124 26.10 -4.67 -7.85
CA GLN A 124 26.48 -4.30 -9.22
C GLN A 124 26.41 -5.52 -10.14
N GLU A 125 27.02 -6.62 -9.72
CA GLU A 125 27.12 -7.85 -10.51
C GLU A 125 25.74 -8.49 -10.74
N LEU A 126 24.85 -8.41 -9.73
CA LEU A 126 23.45 -8.83 -9.87
C LEU A 126 22.68 -7.93 -10.83
N ALA A 127 22.88 -6.61 -10.78
CA ALA A 127 22.24 -5.69 -11.72
C ALA A 127 22.67 -5.99 -13.17
N ASP A 128 23.98 -6.15 -13.39
CA ASP A 128 24.53 -6.44 -14.71
C ASP A 128 24.04 -7.79 -15.25
N GLU A 129 23.94 -8.80 -14.38
CA GLU A 129 23.46 -10.12 -14.77
C GLU A 129 21.95 -10.15 -15.05
N MET A 130 21.13 -9.38 -14.30
CA MET A 130 19.71 -9.22 -14.62
C MET A 130 19.50 -8.54 -15.98
N VAL A 131 20.33 -7.55 -16.34
CA VAL A 131 20.29 -6.92 -17.65
C VAL A 131 20.76 -7.89 -18.74
N LYS A 132 21.86 -8.62 -18.50
CA LYS A 132 22.41 -9.61 -19.43
C LYS A 132 21.42 -10.72 -19.77
N GLN A 133 20.63 -11.19 -18.79
CA GLN A 133 19.60 -12.21 -19.00
C GLN A 133 18.29 -11.66 -19.57
N GLY A 134 18.20 -10.34 -19.83
CA GLY A 134 17.01 -9.70 -20.37
C GLY A 134 15.83 -9.62 -19.38
N ILE A 135 16.08 -9.83 -18.09
CA ILE A 135 15.06 -9.78 -17.03
C ILE A 135 14.56 -8.34 -16.86
N VAL A 136 15.47 -7.36 -16.92
CA VAL A 136 15.15 -5.93 -16.90
C VAL A 136 15.93 -5.18 -17.98
N ALA A 137 15.37 -4.08 -18.49
CA ALA A 137 16.07 -3.19 -19.41
C ALA A 137 17.21 -2.42 -18.70
N SER A 138 16.95 -1.97 -17.47
CA SER A 138 17.96 -1.37 -16.60
C SER A 138 17.51 -1.43 -15.14
N ILE A 139 18.47 -1.56 -14.22
CA ILE A 139 18.24 -1.45 -12.79
C ILE A 139 19.50 -0.89 -12.14
N SER A 140 19.34 0.05 -11.20
CA SER A 140 20.51 0.57 -10.49
C SER A 140 21.00 -0.43 -9.43
N PRO A 141 22.31 -0.57 -9.24
CA PRO A 141 22.88 -1.40 -8.17
C PRO A 141 22.34 -1.05 -6.78
N ARG A 142 22.06 0.24 -6.54
CA ARG A 142 21.44 0.72 -5.30
C ARG A 142 20.01 0.19 -5.13
N HIS A 143 19.23 0.11 -6.19
CA HIS A 143 17.88 -0.47 -6.14
C HIS A 143 17.96 -1.97 -5.89
N VAL A 144 18.88 -2.69 -6.54
CA VAL A 144 19.13 -4.11 -6.25
C VAL A 144 19.48 -4.32 -4.77
N GLY A 145 20.41 -3.51 -4.23
CA GLY A 145 20.75 -3.55 -2.80
C GLY A 145 19.54 -3.34 -1.91
N ARG A 146 18.69 -2.34 -2.21
CA ARG A 146 17.46 -2.06 -1.46
C ARG A 146 16.48 -3.23 -1.49
N LEU A 147 16.26 -3.84 -2.66
CA LEU A 147 15.34 -4.99 -2.80
C LEU A 147 15.83 -6.20 -1.99
N LEU A 148 17.14 -6.43 -1.95
CA LEU A 148 17.74 -7.50 -1.16
C LEU A 148 17.61 -7.21 0.35
N GLU A 149 17.86 -5.97 0.78
CA GLU A 149 17.66 -5.54 2.17
C GLU A 149 16.20 -5.67 2.62
N GLU A 150 15.24 -5.25 1.79
CA GLU A 150 13.80 -5.37 2.03
C GLU A 150 13.38 -6.85 2.18
N ALA A 151 13.98 -7.76 1.40
CA ALA A 151 13.77 -9.19 1.52
C ALA A 151 14.57 -9.85 2.67
N THR A 152 15.32 -9.07 3.46
CA THR A 152 16.29 -9.55 4.47
C THR A 152 17.35 -10.50 3.91
N LEU A 153 17.61 -10.45 2.62
CA LEU A 153 18.66 -11.22 1.95
C LEU A 153 19.94 -10.39 1.93
N LYS A 154 21.02 -10.96 2.45
CA LYS A 154 22.36 -10.40 2.26
C LYS A 154 23.17 -11.39 1.43
N PRO A 155 23.29 -11.21 0.10
CA PRO A 155 23.89 -12.22 -0.78
C PRO A 155 25.30 -12.64 -0.35
N HIS A 156 26.10 -11.69 0.13
CA HIS A 156 27.45 -11.93 0.65
C HIS A 156 27.52 -12.77 1.94
N HIS A 157 26.39 -12.98 2.63
CA HIS A 157 26.31 -13.84 3.81
C HIS A 157 25.80 -15.26 3.51
N LEU A 158 25.33 -15.56 2.29
CA LEU A 158 24.67 -16.84 1.98
C LEU A 158 25.64 -18.02 1.72
N ASN A 159 26.95 -17.77 1.58
CA ASN A 159 27.95 -18.80 1.28
C ASN A 159 28.92 -19.14 2.45
N GLY A 160 28.63 -18.72 3.68
CA GLY A 160 29.42 -19.09 4.85
C GLY A 160 29.13 -20.51 5.33
N ARG A 161 30.14 -21.40 5.30
CA ARG A 161 30.16 -22.62 6.14
C ARG A 161 29.78 -22.21 7.56
N ILE A 162 28.79 -22.91 8.16
CA ILE A 162 28.45 -22.81 9.58
C ILE A 162 29.60 -23.33 10.45
N ASN A 163 30.71 -22.60 10.52
CA ASN A 163 31.74 -22.84 11.52
C ASN A 163 31.36 -22.10 12.79
N GLY A 164 30.98 -22.89 13.80
CA GLY A 164 30.66 -22.41 15.13
C GLY A 164 31.86 -21.69 15.74
N ARG A 165 31.77 -20.36 15.78
CA ARG A 165 32.21 -19.46 16.87
C ARG A 165 32.21 -18.01 16.37
N THR A 166 31.04 -17.38 16.41
CA THR A 166 30.92 -15.92 16.49
C THR A 166 29.82 -15.62 17.49
N LYS A 167 30.19 -14.83 18.51
CA LYS A 167 29.35 -14.47 19.65
C LYS A 167 27.96 -14.00 19.21
N GLU A 168 26.98 -14.59 19.87
CA GLU A 168 25.55 -14.37 19.70
C GLU A 168 25.18 -12.88 19.74
N ARG A 169 24.70 -12.37 18.60
CA ARG A 169 23.52 -11.49 18.63
C ARG A 169 22.36 -12.36 18.21
N HIS A 170 21.40 -12.47 19.11
CA HIS A 170 20.23 -13.33 18.99
C HIS A 170 19.44 -12.97 17.72
N TRP A 171 19.65 -13.73 16.65
CA TRP A 171 18.95 -13.63 15.39
C TRP A 171 17.99 -14.81 15.30
N GLN A 172 16.68 -14.53 15.32
CA GLN A 172 15.61 -15.50 15.13
C GLN A 172 14.97 -15.24 13.76
N PRO A 173 15.30 -15.99 12.72
CA PRO A 173 14.61 -15.90 11.44
C PRO A 173 13.21 -16.51 11.57
N LYS A 174 12.21 -15.94 10.90
CA LYS A 174 10.98 -16.69 10.61
C LYS A 174 11.34 -17.80 9.62
N LYS A 175 11.58 -19.00 10.15
CA LYS A 175 12.20 -20.20 9.54
C LYS A 175 11.55 -20.77 8.26
N GLY A 176 10.63 -20.06 7.60
CA GLY A 176 9.83 -20.58 6.48
C GLY A 176 10.31 -20.22 5.07
N TRP A 177 10.99 -19.09 4.87
CA TRP A 177 11.09 -18.48 3.53
C TRP A 177 12.22 -19.01 2.64
N ILE A 178 13.40 -19.30 3.20
CA ILE A 178 14.54 -19.82 2.42
C ILE A 178 14.23 -21.22 1.84
N ASN A 179 13.46 -22.03 2.58
CA ASN A 179 12.98 -23.34 2.11
C ASN A 179 11.83 -23.22 1.12
N LEU A 180 11.07 -22.12 1.12
CA LEU A 180 9.97 -21.87 0.18
C LEU A 180 10.52 -21.51 -1.21
N CYS A 181 11.57 -20.68 -1.29
CA CYS A 181 12.20 -20.33 -2.58
C CYS A 181 12.89 -21.53 -3.24
N ARG A 182 13.51 -22.45 -2.47
CA ARG A 182 14.05 -23.71 -3.03
C ARG A 182 12.97 -24.70 -3.47
N ARG A 183 11.77 -24.66 -2.89
CA ARG A 183 10.66 -25.58 -3.22
C ARG A 183 9.77 -25.10 -4.36
N LEU A 184 9.70 -23.78 -4.59
CA LEU A 184 8.84 -23.19 -5.64
C LEU A 184 9.53 -23.07 -7.01
N LEU A 185 10.83 -23.36 -7.12
CA LEU A 185 11.63 -23.21 -8.34
C LEU A 185 12.20 -24.54 -8.88
N VAL A 186 11.68 -25.69 -8.42
CA VAL A 186 11.91 -26.99 -9.07
C VAL A 186 10.56 -27.55 -9.52
N CYS A 187 10.11 -27.07 -10.68
CA CYS A 187 9.27 -27.80 -11.63
C CYS A 187 9.91 -27.60 -13.00
#